data_AF-A0A925HVG7-F1
#
_entry.id   AF-A0A925HVG7-F1
#
_cell.length_a   1.000
_cell.length_b   1.000
_cell.length_c   1.000
_cell.angle_alpha   90.00
_cell.angle_beta   90.00
_cell.angle_gamma   90.00
#
_symmetry.space_group_name_H-M   'P 1'
#
loop_
_entity.id
_entity.type
_entity.pdbx_description
1 polymer ?
#
loop_
_entity_poly.entity_id
_entity_poly.type
_entity_poly.pdbx_seq_one_letter_code
_entity_poly.pdbx_strand_id
1 'polypeptide(L)' 'MKILYSVQATGNGHISRAMELLPFLEKYGQVDLFLSGANSSLALNAPIKYRSKGLSLFYTCTGSLDMTKTFRNASPYRI' A
#
# COMPACT_ATOMS: atom_id res chain seq x y z
N MET A 1 0.40 -3.80 23.41
CA MET A 1 1.41 -3.11 22.55
C MET A 1 0.69 -2.34 21.45
N LYS A 2 1.25 -1.23 20.96
CA LYS A 2 0.78 -0.54 19.75
C LYS A 2 1.72 -0.87 18.60
N ILE A 3 1.18 -1.35 17.49
CA ILE A 3 1.92 -1.81 16.31
C ILE A 3 1.51 -0.92 15.14
N LEU A 4 2.48 -0.24 14.52
CA LEU A 4 2.25 0.46 13.26
C LEU A 4 2.59 -0.50 12.12
N TYR A 5 1.58 -0.98 11.40
CA TYR A 5 1.78 -1.87 10.27
C TYR A 5 1.72 -1.09 8.96
N SER A 6 2.90 -0.77 8.42
CA SER A 6 3.04 0.01 7.18
C SER A 6 3.24 -0.92 5.99
N VAL A 7 2.34 -0.84 5.01
CA VAL A 7 2.30 -1.75 3.86
C VAL A 7 2.44 -0.97 2.57
N GLN A 8 3.30 -1.47 1.70
CA GLN A 8 3.46 -0.96 0.35
C GLN A 8 2.28 -1.42 -0.54
N ALA A 9 1.44 -0.49 -0.95
CA ALA A 9 0.27 -0.72 -1.81
C ALA A 9 0.59 -0.51 -3.31
N THR A 10 1.77 -0.96 -3.75
CA THR A 10 2.22 -0.82 -5.16
C THR A 10 1.89 -2.02 -6.04
N GLY A 11 1.20 -3.02 -5.49
CA GLY A 11 0.76 -4.20 -6.23
C GLY A 11 -0.08 -5.14 -5.35
N ASN A 12 -0.84 -6.03 -5.98
CA ASN A 12 -1.78 -6.90 -5.28
C ASN A 12 -1.08 -7.92 -4.36
N GLY A 13 0.14 -8.38 -4.70
CA GLY A 13 0.89 -9.34 -3.89
C GLY A 13 1.25 -8.79 -2.50
N HIS A 14 1.66 -7.52 -2.42
CA HIS A 14 1.96 -6.87 -1.15
C HIS A 14 0.72 -6.76 -0.25
N ILE A 15 -0.43 -6.41 -0.84
CA ILE A 15 -1.70 -6.34 -0.10
C ILE A 15 -2.14 -7.73 0.36
N SER A 16 -2.11 -8.72 -0.52
CA SER A 16 -2.51 -10.09 -0.20
C SER A 16 -1.70 -10.63 0.98
N ARG A 17 -0.38 -10.44 0.95
CA ARG A 17 0.49 -10.89 2.04
C ARG A 17 0.23 -10.11 3.33
N ALA A 18 -0.03 -8.82 3.22
CA ALA A 18 -0.32 -8.01 4.39
C ALA A 18 -1.64 -8.39 5.07
N MET A 19 -2.67 -8.69 4.30
CA MET A 19 -3.94 -9.19 4.83
C MET A 19 -3.80 -10.53 5.53
N GLU A 20 -2.91 -11.39 5.03
CA GLU A 20 -2.61 -12.68 5.66
C GLU A 20 -1.89 -12.50 7.00
N LEU A 21 -0.97 -11.52 7.11
CA LEU A 21 -0.19 -11.24 8.30
C LEU A 21 -0.96 -10.45 9.37
N LEU A 22 -1.89 -9.58 8.97
CA LEU A 22 -2.67 -8.72 9.85
C LEU A 22 -3.29 -9.44 11.07
N PRO A 23 -4.05 -10.56 10.92
CA PRO A 23 -4.66 -11.24 12.06
C PRO A 23 -3.64 -11.85 13.03
N PHE A 24 -2.41 -12.11 12.58
CA PHE A 24 -1.35 -12.56 13.47
C PHE A 24 -0.78 -11.41 14.29
N LEU A 25 -0.63 -10.22 13.70
CA LEU A 25 -0.17 -9.03 14.40
C LEU A 25 -1.18 -8.55 15.44
N GLU A 26 -2.48 -8.63 15.14
CA GLU A 26 -3.58 -8.25 16.05
C GLU A 26 -3.59 -9.09 17.33
N LYS A 27 -3.08 -10.32 17.31
CA LYS A 27 -2.93 -11.16 18.52
C LYS A 27 -1.92 -10.60 19.52
N TYR A 28 -0.96 -9.80 19.07
CA TYR A 28 0.12 -9.25 19.91
C TYR A 28 -0.14 -7.79 20.33
N GLY A 29 -1.13 -7.11 19.76
CA GLY A 29 -1.44 -5.74 20.13
C GLY A 29 -2.39 -5.04 19.18
N GLN A 30 -2.65 -3.76 19.47
CA GLN A 30 -3.46 -2.90 18.62
C GLN A 30 -2.64 -2.54 17.37
N VAL A 31 -3.18 -2.88 16.19
CA VAL A 31 -2.53 -2.61 14.90
C VAL A 31 -3.15 -1.38 14.25
N ASP A 32 -2.32 -0.37 13.99
CA ASP A 32 -2.66 0.76 13.13
C ASP A 32 -2.12 0.49 11.73
N LEU A 33 -3.02 0.34 10.74
CA LEU A 33 -2.63 0.04 9.36
C LEU A 33 -2.39 1.32 8.56
N PHE A 34 -1.19 1.44 7.99
CA PHE A 34 -0.81 2.50 7.05
C PHE A 34 -0.54 1.90 5.67
N LEU A 35 -1.19 2.42 4.63
CA LEU A 35 -0.94 2.00 3.25
C LEU A 35 -0.23 3.11 2.46
N SER A 36 0.86 2.76 1.78
CA SER A 36 1.56 3.65 0.85
C SER A 36 1.62 3.08 -0.56
N GLY A 37 0.90 3.68 -1.49
CA GLY A 37 0.93 3.33 -2.92
C GLY A 37 -0.42 3.47 -3.60
N ALA A 38 -0.40 3.51 -4.93
CA ALA A 38 -1.56 3.76 -5.78
C ALA A 38 -1.89 2.61 -6.77
N ASN A 39 -1.11 1.52 -6.76
CA ASN A 39 -1.15 0.47 -7.78
C ASN A 39 -1.82 -0.84 -7.35
N SER A 40 -2.52 -0.84 -6.21
CA SER A 40 -3.31 -1.99 -5.76
C SER A 40 -4.80 -1.79 -6.11
N SER A 41 -5.38 -2.72 -6.86
CA SER A 41 -6.83 -2.72 -7.16
C SER A 41 -7.63 -3.61 -6.21
N LEU A 42 -6.95 -4.38 -5.35
CA LEU A 42 -7.59 -5.26 -4.38
C LEU A 42 -8.24 -4.43 -3.26
N ALA A 43 -9.51 -4.68 -2.98
CA ALA A 43 -10.19 -4.09 -1.84
C ALA A 43 -9.60 -4.66 -0.54
N LEU A 44 -9.07 -3.79 0.32
CA LEU A 44 -8.72 -4.19 1.68
C LEU A 44 -9.99 -4.18 2.53
N ASN A 45 -10.35 -5.34 3.06
CA ASN A 45 -11.33 -5.49 4.13
C ASN A 45 -10.67 -5.30 5.50
N ALA A 46 -9.87 -4.25 5.67
CA ALA A 46 -9.17 -3.93 6.91
C ALA A 46 -9.36 -2.46 7.28
N PRO A 47 -9.39 -2.11 8.58
CA PRO A 47 -9.48 -0.73 9.05
C PRO A 47 -8.16 0.02 8.76
N ILE A 48 -8.05 0.59 7.57
CA ILE A 48 -6.90 1.42 7.18
C ILE A 48 -6.99 2.75 7.93
N LYS A 49 -6.03 3.01 8.81
CA LYS A 49 -5.98 4.26 9.58
C LYS A 49 -5.41 5.42 8.78
N TYR A 50 -4.46 5.13 7.89
CA TYR A 50 -3.75 6.14 7.11
C TYR A 50 -3.49 5.63 5.70
N ARG A 51 -3.61 6.52 4.70
CA ARG A 51 -3.40 6.16 3.30
C ARG A 51 -2.67 7.26 2.54
N SER A 52 -1.42 6.99 2.22
CA SER A 52 -0.65 7.81 1.29
C SER A 52 -0.61 7.18 -0.10
N LYS A 53 -0.73 7.99 -1.14
CA LYS A 53 -0.46 7.53 -2.52
C LYS A 53 1.05 7.50 -2.82
N GLY A 54 1.84 8.30 -2.09
CA GLY A 54 3.30 8.33 -2.16
C GLY A 54 3.84 8.44 -3.59
N LEU A 55 4.93 7.71 -3.84
CA LEU A 55 5.48 7.48 -5.17
C LEU A 55 5.16 6.04 -5.60
N SER A 56 4.49 5.89 -6.75
CA SER A 56 4.16 4.60 -7.32
C SER A 56 4.68 4.52 -8.75
N LEU A 57 5.39 3.44 -9.08
CA LEU A 57 5.93 3.19 -10.41
C LEU A 57 4.87 2.50 -11.28
N PHE A 58 4.53 3.10 -12.41
CA PHE A 58 3.54 2.54 -13.34
C PHE A 58 4.26 1.93 -14.54
N TYR A 59 3.95 0.69 -14.89
CA TYR A 59 4.58 -0.01 -16.01
C TYR A 59 3.62 -0.10 -17.20
N THR A 60 4.19 -0.05 -18.40
CA THR A 60 3.50 -0.27 -19.67
C THR A 60 3.37 -1.76 -19.98
N CYS A 61 2.52 -2.12 -20.95
CA CYS A 61 2.34 -3.52 -21.36
C CYS A 61 3.61 -4.16 -21.96
N THR A 62 4.61 -3.35 -22.33
CA THR A 62 5.91 -3.80 -22.84
C THR A 62 6.95 -3.93 -21.72
N GLY A 63 6.57 -3.72 -20.46
CA GLY A 63 7.46 -3.80 -19.30
C GLY A 63 8.30 -2.54 -19.06
N SER A 64 8.22 -1.53 -19.92
CA SER A 64 8.87 -0.24 -19.72
C SER A 64 8.15 0.61 -18.68
N LEU A 65 8.87 1.47 -17.99
CA LEU A 65 8.31 2.37 -16.99
C LEU A 65 7.57 3.54 -17.68
N ASP A 66 6.29 3.71 -17.36
CA ASP A 66 5.47 4.82 -17.81
C ASP A 66 5.82 6.07 -16.98
N MET A 67 6.83 6.81 -17.46
CA MET A 67 7.33 8.03 -16.83
C MET A 67 6.25 9.08 -16.64
N THR A 68 5.38 9.26 -17.64
CA THR A 68 4.31 10.26 -17.62
C THR A 68 3.29 9.94 -16.54
N LYS A 69 2.82 8.69 -16.45
CA LYS A 69 1.90 8.27 -15.37
C LYS A 69 2.57 8.28 -14.01
N THR A 70 3.83 7.86 -13.91
CA THR A 70 4.60 7.85 -12.66
C THR A 70 4.75 9.25 -12.10
N PHE A 71 5.13 10.23 -12.93
CA PHE A 71 5.30 11.61 -12.49
C PHE A 71 3.96 12.29 -12.14
N ARG A 72 2.92 12.07 -12.95
CA ARG A 72 1.58 12.65 -12.71
C ARG A 72 0.92 12.13 -11.43
N ASN A 73 1.17 10.87 -11.07
CA ASN A 73 0.60 10.25 -9.89
C ASN A 73 1.52 10.31 -8.65
N ALA A 74 2.71 10.88 -8.78
CA ALA A 74 3.59 11.12 -7.65
C ALA A 74 2.94 12.14 -6.70
N SER A 75 2.63 11.73 -5.48
CA SER A 75 2.09 12.61 -4.44
C SER A 75 2.81 12.35 -3.11
N PRO A 76 4.08 12.78 -3.00
CA PRO A 76 4.94 12.46 -1.86
C PRO A 76 4.50 13.12 -0.54
N TYR A 77 3.76 14.23 -0.60
CA TYR A 77 3.34 15.00 0.58
C TYR A 77 1.89 14.78 1.00
N ARG A 78 1.17 13.84 0.36
CA ARG A 78 -0.25 13.57 0.64
C ARG A 78 -0.37 12.33 1.52
N ILE A 79 -0.67 12.53 2.81
CA ILE A 79 -0.94 11.50 3.83
C ILE A 79 -2.40 11.60 4.25
#